data_AF-A0A9P1DD82-F1
#
_entry.id   AF-A0A9P1DD82-F1
#
_cell.length_a   1.000
_cell.length_b   1.000
_cell.length_c   1.000
_cell.angle_alpha   90.00
_cell.angle_beta   90.00
_cell.angle_gamma   90.00
#
_symmetry.space_group_name_H-M   'P 1'
#
loop_
_entity.id
_entity.type
_entity.pdbx_description
1 polymer ?
#
loop_
_entity_poly.entity_id
_entity_poly.type
_entity_poly.pdbx_seq_one_letter_code
_entity_poly.pdbx_strand_id
1 'polypeptide(L)'
;VGWDGCDIPTDKYTYSIASQIEVTDEKGVDESSDGRVAALLAWIPQKKIHGDDNQVTCFEEVVYFVKDDPVIVNGPAMWQATIRVFSVWEQEEQLISFKLKKE
;
A
#
# COMPACT_ATOMS: atom_id res chain seq x y z
N VAL A 1 -0.14 -15.81 13.70
CA VAL A 1 -1.19 -16.26 12.76
C VAL A 1 -0.85 -15.74 11.38
N GLY A 2 -0.70 -16.64 10.40
CA GLY A 2 -0.26 -16.30 9.05
C GLY A 2 -1.35 -15.56 8.29
N TRP A 3 -0.96 -14.52 7.54
CA TRP A 3 -1.81 -13.79 6.61
C TRP A 3 -2.07 -14.65 5.36
N ASP A 4 -2.85 -15.72 5.51
CA ASP A 4 -3.38 -16.49 4.37
C ASP A 4 -4.65 -15.78 3.86
N GLY A 5 -4.52 -15.00 2.78
CA GLY A 5 -5.71 -14.38 2.16
C GLY A 5 -5.48 -13.63 0.85
N CYS A 6 -4.26 -13.22 0.55
CA CYS A 6 -3.90 -12.73 -0.78
C CYS A 6 -2.38 -12.78 -0.89
N ASP A 7 -1.83 -13.82 -1.52
CA ASP A 7 -0.45 -13.82 -2.02
C ASP A 7 -0.36 -12.76 -3.12
N ILE A 8 -0.28 -11.50 -2.72
CA ILE A 8 0.07 -10.43 -3.66
C ILE A 8 1.55 -10.63 -3.97
N PRO A 9 1.95 -10.68 -5.25
CA PRO A 9 3.35 -10.86 -5.63
C PRO A 9 4.14 -9.58 -5.33
N THR A 10 4.50 -9.38 -4.06
CA THR A 10 5.22 -8.18 -3.56
C THR A 10 6.55 -7.99 -4.29
N ASP A 11 7.15 -9.08 -4.76
CA ASP A 11 8.35 -9.11 -5.60
C ASP A 11 8.19 -8.35 -6.91
N LYS A 12 6.96 -8.09 -7.38
CA LYS A 12 6.67 -7.38 -8.63
C LYS A 12 6.39 -5.90 -8.46
N TYR A 13 6.30 -5.40 -7.23
CA TYR A 13 5.91 -4.02 -6.97
C TYR A 13 7.05 -3.22 -6.35
N THR A 14 7.09 -1.94 -6.70
CA THR A 14 7.83 -0.93 -5.94
C THR A 14 6.86 0.07 -5.33
N TYR A 15 7.33 0.76 -4.30
CA TYR A 15 6.57 1.81 -3.64
C TYR A 15 7.44 3.03 -3.30
N SER A 16 6.78 4.17 -3.11
CA SER A 16 7.34 5.36 -2.48
C SER A 16 6.31 6.00 -1.54
N ILE A 17 6.81 6.69 -0.53
CA ILE A 17 6.00 7.38 0.48
C ILE A 17 6.32 8.86 0.37
N ALA A 18 5.29 9.69 0.20
CA ALA A 18 5.38 11.13 0.36
C ALA A 18 4.67 11.54 1.65
N SER A 19 5.42 12.11 2.59
CA SER A 19 4.91 12.72 3.81
C SER A 19 4.92 14.25 3.71
N GLN A 20 4.62 14.93 4.82
CA GLN A 20 4.68 16.40 4.86
C GLN A 20 6.11 16.94 4.77
N ILE A 21 7.10 16.11 5.11
CA ILE A 21 8.49 16.54 5.34
C ILE A 21 9.43 15.93 4.29
N GLU A 22 9.12 14.73 3.80
CA GLU A 22 10.00 13.97 2.91
C GLU A 22 9.24 13.17 1.86
N VAL A 23 9.96 12.85 0.78
CA VAL A 23 9.54 11.85 -0.19
C VAL A 23 10.63 10.81 -0.23
N THR A 24 10.26 9.55 0.05
CA THR A 24 11.22 8.45 0.02
C THR A 24 11.57 8.09 -1.43
N ASP A 25 12.81 7.65 -1.63
CA ASP A 25 13.17 6.93 -2.84
C ASP A 25 12.29 5.70 -3.03
N GLU A 26 12.21 5.27 -4.27
CA GLU A 26 11.48 4.07 -4.64
C GLU A 26 12.19 2.80 -4.17
N LYS A 27 11.43 1.88 -3.57
CA LYS A 27 11.94 0.61 -3.03
C LYS A 27 11.05 -0.56 -3.43
N GLY A 28 11.62 -1.76 -3.53
CA GLY A 28 10.82 -2.98 -3.68
C GLY A 28 9.92 -3.20 -2.46
N VAL A 29 8.67 -3.64 -2.69
CA VAL A 29 7.77 -3.97 -1.58
C VAL A 29 8.31 -5.18 -0.80
N ASP A 30 8.95 -6.13 -1.49
CA ASP A 30 9.65 -7.28 -0.92
C ASP A 30 10.93 -6.93 -0.15
N GLU A 31 11.56 -5.81 -0.50
CA GLU A 31 12.77 -5.30 0.17
C GLU A 31 12.44 -4.53 1.46
N SER A 32 11.17 -4.17 1.64
CA SER A 32 10.68 -3.51 2.84
C SER A 32 10.76 -4.48 4.02
N SER A 33 11.53 -4.12 5.05
CA SER A 33 11.46 -4.82 6.35
C SER A 33 10.13 -4.59 7.07
N ASP A 34 9.30 -3.71 6.52
CA ASP A 34 8.04 -3.25 7.07
C ASP A 34 6.86 -3.87 6.31
N GLY A 35 6.15 -4.78 6.98
CA GLY A 35 4.97 -5.47 6.46
C GLY A 35 3.73 -4.58 6.29
N ARG A 36 3.75 -3.34 6.80
CA ARG A 36 2.62 -2.40 6.69
C ARG A 36 2.32 -2.05 5.24
N VAL A 37 3.36 -1.81 4.45
CA VAL A 37 3.24 -1.46 3.03
C VAL A 37 2.68 -2.63 2.23
N ALA A 38 3.14 -3.86 2.52
CA ALA A 38 2.61 -5.06 1.90
C ALA A 38 1.13 -5.29 2.27
N ALA A 39 0.74 -5.03 3.52
CA ALA A 39 -0.65 -5.10 3.96
C ALA A 39 -1.54 -4.07 3.25
N LEU A 40 -1.06 -2.84 3.05
CA LEU A 40 -1.77 -1.80 2.30
C LEU A 40 -1.95 -2.21 0.82
N LEU A 41 -0.92 -2.78 0.20
CA LEU A 41 -1.02 -3.30 -1.16
C LEU A 41 -2.05 -4.44 -1.25
N ALA A 42 -2.08 -5.34 -0.27
CA ALA A 42 -3.06 -6.42 -0.14
C ALA A 42 -4.50 -5.92 0.07
N TRP A 43 -4.65 -4.79 0.77
CA TRP A 43 -5.94 -4.16 1.04
C TRP A 43 -6.61 -3.59 -0.22
N ILE A 44 -5.84 -3.07 -1.19
CA ILE A 44 -6.38 -2.43 -2.41
C ILE A 44 -7.40 -3.32 -3.18
N PRO A 45 -7.07 -4.58 -3.55
CA PRO A 45 -8.05 -5.45 -4.22
C PRO A 45 -9.19 -5.87 -3.28
N GLN A 46 -8.93 -6.06 -1.98
CA GLN A 46 -9.97 -6.42 -1.02
C GLN A 46 -11.03 -5.33 -0.89
N LYS A 47 -10.63 -4.06 -0.82
CA LYS A 47 -11.53 -2.90 -0.81
C LYS A 47 -12.48 -2.91 -2.00
N LYS A 48 -11.98 -3.25 -3.19
CA LYS A 48 -12.79 -3.35 -4.41
C LYS A 48 -13.82 -4.49 -4.39
N ILE A 49 -13.51 -5.58 -3.69
CA ILE A 49 -14.34 -6.79 -3.68
C ILE A 49 -15.36 -6.74 -2.52
N HIS A 50 -14.93 -6.29 -1.35
CA HIS A 50 -15.70 -6.39 -0.10
C HIS A 50 -16.25 -5.06 0.41
N GLY A 51 -15.77 -3.91 -0.10
CA GLY A 51 -16.27 -2.58 0.23
C GLY A 51 -15.87 -2.05 1.63
N ASP A 52 -16.21 -0.77 1.85
CA ASP A 52 -16.27 0.09 3.06
C ASP A 52 -15.29 -0.01 4.24
N ASP A 53 -14.44 -1.02 4.35
CA ASP A 53 -13.36 -0.99 5.35
C ASP A 53 -12.26 -0.03 4.90
N ASN A 54 -12.04 1.03 5.66
CA ASN A 54 -10.98 2.02 5.44
C ASN A 54 -9.77 1.78 6.34
N GLN A 55 -9.73 0.66 7.05
CA GLN A 55 -8.64 0.31 7.95
C GLN A 55 -7.75 -0.73 7.28
N VAL A 56 -6.44 -0.49 7.34
CA VAL A 56 -5.45 -1.50 7.00
C VAL A 56 -4.90 -2.04 8.30
N THR A 57 -5.06 -3.33 8.51
CA THR A 57 -4.47 -4.03 9.65
C THR A 57 -3.16 -4.69 9.24
N CYS A 58 -2.23 -4.83 10.18
CA CYS A 58 -1.01 -5.62 10.04
C CYS A 58 -0.64 -6.12 11.44
N PHE A 59 -0.23 -7.38 11.58
CA PHE A 59 0.07 -7.98 12.90
C PHE A 59 -1.02 -7.79 13.97
N GLU A 60 -2.30 -7.91 13.58
CA GLU A 60 -3.48 -7.73 14.47
C GLU A 60 -3.74 -6.28 14.94
N GLU A 61 -2.99 -5.30 14.44
CA GLU A 61 -3.16 -3.88 14.77
C GLU A 61 -3.52 -3.04 13.54
N VAL A 62 -4.23 -1.93 13.74
CA VAL A 62 -4.48 -0.96 12.65
C VAL A 62 -3.22 -0.14 12.41
N VAL A 63 -2.73 -0.14 11.18
CA VAL A 63 -1.50 0.54 10.79
C VAL A 63 -1.75 1.75 9.89
N TYR A 64 -2.82 1.71 9.08
CA TYR A 64 -3.26 2.85 8.27
C TYR A 64 -4.77 3.05 8.35
N PHE A 65 -5.19 4.32 8.34
CA PHE A 65 -6.54 4.71 7.99
C PHE A 65 -6.53 5.31 6.59
N VAL A 66 -7.20 4.66 5.65
CA VAL A 66 -7.34 5.12 4.26
C VAL A 66 -8.33 6.28 4.22
N LYS A 67 -7.90 7.41 3.66
CA LYS A 67 -8.72 8.62 3.56
C LYS A 67 -9.49 8.70 2.25
N ASP A 68 -8.84 8.30 1.16
CA ASP A 68 -9.37 8.40 -0.20
C ASP A 68 -9.25 7.04 -0.89
N ASP A 69 -10.19 6.74 -1.80
CA ASP A 69 -10.10 5.56 -2.65
C ASP A 69 -8.78 5.58 -3.45
N PRO A 70 -8.11 4.43 -3.63
CA PRO A 70 -6.88 4.36 -4.38
C PRO A 70 -7.10 4.83 -5.82
N VAL A 71 -6.32 5.80 -6.26
CA VAL A 71 -6.29 6.24 -7.66
C VAL A 71 -5.47 5.22 -8.43
N ILE A 72 -6.15 4.42 -9.27
CA ILE A 72 -5.51 3.35 -10.03
C ILE A 72 -5.45 3.73 -11.50
N VAL A 73 -4.24 3.75 -12.04
CA VAL A 73 -3.97 3.95 -13.45
C VAL A 73 -3.59 2.62 -14.06
N ASN A 74 -4.46 2.12 -14.94
CA ASN A 74 -4.22 0.92 -15.74
C ASN A 74 -3.97 1.33 -17.19
N GLY A 75 -2.71 1.24 -17.63
CA GLY A 75 -2.33 1.37 -19.04
C GLY A 75 -2.00 0.00 -19.66
N PRO A 76 -1.87 -0.09 -20.99
CA PRO A 76 -1.54 -1.33 -21.70
C PRO A 76 -0.25 -2.03 -21.22
N ALA A 77 0.60 -1.34 -20.45
CA ALA A 77 1.86 -1.85 -19.94
C ALA A 77 2.19 -1.40 -18.50
N MET A 78 1.28 -0.73 -17.79
CA MET A 78 1.60 -0.16 -16.47
C MET A 78 0.39 -0.19 -15.54
N TRP A 79 0.57 -0.86 -14.40
CA TRP A 79 -0.29 -0.71 -13.23
C TRP A 79 0.40 0.24 -12.24
N GLN A 80 -0.35 1.23 -11.77
CA GLN A 80 0.05 2.13 -10.70
C GLN A 80 -1.15 2.42 -9.80
N ALA A 81 -0.93 2.50 -8.50
CA ALA A 81 -1.93 2.93 -7.53
C ALA A 81 -1.35 3.97 -6.59
N THR A 82 -2.08 5.05 -6.32
CA THR A 82 -1.71 6.05 -5.32
C THR A 82 -2.84 6.17 -4.30
N ILE A 83 -2.50 6.10 -3.02
CA ILE A 83 -3.47 6.09 -1.92
C ILE A 83 -3.05 7.06 -0.82
N ARG A 84 -4.01 7.84 -0.33
CA ARG A 84 -3.81 8.72 0.82
C ARG A 84 -4.21 8.00 2.10
N VAL A 85 -3.29 7.95 3.05
CA VAL A 85 -3.47 7.29 4.33
C VAL A 85 -3.09 8.22 5.48
N PHE A 86 -3.67 8.00 6.65
CA PHE A 86 -3.07 8.42 7.92
C PHE A 86 -2.30 7.23 8.50
N SER A 87 -1.00 7.40 8.72
CA SER A 87 -0.19 6.38 9.39
C SER A 87 -0.32 6.50 10.90
N VAL A 88 -0.73 5.41 11.55
CA VAL A 88 -0.92 5.37 13.01
C VAL A 88 0.41 5.53 13.75
N TRP A 89 1.49 5.02 13.17
CA TRP A 89 2.81 4.97 13.79
C TRP A 89 3.55 6.29 13.69
N GLU A 90 3.62 6.84 12.48
CA GLU A 90 4.25 8.14 12.21
C GLU A 90 3.33 9.31 12.61
N GLN A 91 2.06 9.04 12.93
CA GLN A 91 1.04 10.02 13.33
C GLN A 91 0.86 11.17 12.33
N GLU A 92 0.94 10.86 11.03
CA GLU A 92 0.86 11.84 9.96
C GLU A 92 0.10 11.32 8.74
N GLU A 93 -0.24 12.24 7.84
CA GLU A 93 -0.75 11.89 6.52
C GLU A 93 0.39 11.55 5.57
N GLN A 94 0.18 10.46 4.81
CA GLN A 94 1.11 9.98 3.82
C GLN A 94 0.38 9.68 2.51
N LEU A 95 1.08 9.89 1.41
CA LEU A 95 0.66 9.47 0.08
C LEU A 95 1.58 8.32 -0.35
N ILE A 96 1.03 7.12 -0.41
CA ILE A 96 1.77 5.92 -0.77
C ILE A 96 1.45 5.58 -2.21
N SER A 97 2.49 5.50 -3.04
CA SER A 97 2.37 5.15 -4.45
C SER A 97 2.99 3.80 -4.70
N PHE A 98 2.27 2.93 -5.40
CA PHE A 98 2.71 1.61 -5.83
C PHE A 98 2.77 1.55 -7.36
N LYS A 99 3.73 0.80 -7.90
CA LYS A 99 3.82 0.53 -9.34
C LYS A 99 4.46 -0.83 -9.60
N LEU A 100 4.25 -1.39 -10.79
CA LEU A 100 4.97 -2.58 -11.22
C LEU A 100 6.47 -2.27 -11.46
N LYS A 101 7.34 -3.19 -11.06
CA LYS A 101 8.76 -3.22 -11.48
C LYS A 101 8.79 -3.28 -13.00
N LYS A 102 9.66 -2.47 -13.62
CA LYS A 102 9.98 -2.66 -15.04
C LYS A 102 10.85 -3.91 -15.14
N GLU A 103 10.37 -4.92 -15.85
CA GLU A 103 11.19 -6.07 -16.29
C GLU A 103 12.23 -5.63 -17.32
#